data_AF-A0A2J6TXB6-F1
#
_entry.id   AF-A0A2J6TXB6-F1
#
_cell.length_a   1.000
_cell.length_b   1.000
_cell.length_c   1.000
_cell.angle_alpha   90.00
_cell.angle_beta   90.00
_cell.angle_gamma   90.00
#
_symmetry.space_group_name_H-M   'P 1'
#
loop_
_entity.id
_entity.type
_entity.pdbx_description
1 polymer ?
#
loop_
_entity_poly.entity_id
_entity_poly.type
_entity_poly.pdbx_seq_one_letter_code
_entity_poly.pdbx_strand_id
1 'polypeptide(L)' 'WKANQIRFPVLSLIARKYLGIPASSAASERFFSQGALINTKLRNRLNKITFEKIICLKSW' A
#
# COMPACT_ATOMS: atom_id res chain seq x y z
N TRP A 1 18.30 5.29 5.21
CA TRP A 1 19.38 4.53 4.55
C TRP A 1 19.81 5.03 3.17
N LYS A 2 19.00 5.82 2.46
CA LYS A 2 19.36 6.34 1.13
C LYS A 2 20.67 7.15 1.11
N ALA A 3 20.86 8.07 2.05
CA ALA A 3 22.08 8.88 2.16
C ALA A 3 23.34 8.04 2.42
N ASN A 4 23.21 6.90 3.10
CA ASN A 4 24.32 6.03 3.49
C ASN A 4 24.60 4.90 2.49
N GLN A 5 23.92 4.87 1.34
CA GLN A 5 23.99 3.75 0.39
C GLN A 5 25.39 3.55 -0.20
N ILE A 6 26.17 4.63 -0.41
CA ILE A 6 27.52 4.56 -1.00
C ILE A 6 28.52 4.02 0.02
N ARG A 7 28.42 4.49 1.28
CA ARG A 7 29.31 4.08 2.37
C ARG A 7 29.02 2.65 2.84
N PHE A 8 27.76 2.22 2.80
CA PHE A 8 27.33 0.89 3.25
C PHE A 8 26.37 0.24 2.24
N PRO A 9 26.89 -0.26 1.09
CA PRO A 9 26.05 -0.77 0.01
C PRO A 9 25.18 -1.96 0.44
N VAL A 10 25.77 -2.96 1.12
CA VAL A 10 25.06 -4.15 1.58
C VAL A 10 24.09 -3.83 2.72
N LEU A 11 24.53 -3.08 3.73
CA LEU A 11 23.68 -2.75 4.88
C LEU A 11 22.50 -1.87 4.49
N SER A 12 22.70 -0.91 3.57
CA SER A 12 21.60 -0.07 3.08
C SER A 12 20.53 -0.88 2.35
N LEU A 13 20.92 -1.97 1.65
CA LEU A 13 19.98 -2.90 1.02
C LEU A 13 19.16 -3.66 2.06
N ILE A 14 19.83 -4.25 3.06
CA ILE A 14 19.20 -4.97 4.17
C ILE A 14 18.23 -4.03 4.90
N ALA A 15 18.68 -2.85 5.27
CA ALA A 15 17.88 -1.93 6.04
C ALA A 15 16.65 -1.42 5.29
N ARG A 16 16.72 -1.21 3.97
CA ARG A 16 15.51 -0.93 3.16
C ARG A 16 14.53 -2.09 3.17
N LYS A 17 15.04 -3.32 3.11
CA LYS A 17 14.20 -4.53 3.11
C LYS A 17 13.47 -4.73 4.44
N TYR A 18 14.15 -4.54 5.57
CA TYR A 18 13.57 -4.80 6.89
C TYR A 18 12.81 -3.60 7.47
N LEU A 19 13.33 -2.38 7.33
CA LEU A 19 12.67 -1.19 7.88
C LEU A 19 11.52 -0.68 6.99
N GLY A 20 11.44 -1.14 5.74
CA GLY A 20 10.30 -0.84 4.87
C GLY A 20 9.04 -1.66 5.18
N ILE A 21 9.15 -2.68 6.03
CA ILE A 21 8.01 -3.51 6.44
C ILE A 21 7.16 -2.69 7.41
N PRO A 22 5.84 -2.53 7.16
CA PRO A 22 4.97 -1.82 8.08
C PRO A 22 4.92 -2.56 9.42
N ALA A 23 4.95 -1.80 10.52
CA ALA A 23 4.91 -2.37 11.88
C ALA A 23 3.56 -3.03 12.23
N SER A 24 2.49 -2.71 11.49
CA SER A 24 1.15 -3.23 11.71
C SER A 24 0.34 -3.36 10.42
N SER A 25 -0.78 -4.06 10.49
CA SER A 25 -1.78 -4.20 9.41
C SER A 25 -2.57 -2.92 9.13
N ALA A 26 -2.36 -1.85 9.91
CA ALA A 26 -3.19 -0.65 9.86
C ALA A 26 -3.26 -0.02 8.47
N ALA A 27 -2.16 -0.07 7.70
CA ALA A 27 -2.14 0.40 6.32
C ALA A 27 -3.08 -0.41 5.41
N SER A 28 -3.08 -1.73 5.56
CA SER A 28 -3.98 -2.64 4.84
C SER A 28 -5.43 -2.46 5.28
N GLU A 29 -5.69 -2.31 6.59
CA GLU A 29 -7.04 -2.07 7.12
C GLU A 29 -7.63 -0.75 6.62
N ARG A 30 -6.80 0.30 6.49
CA ARG A 30 -7.19 1.57 5.87
C ARG A 30 -7.57 1.38 4.40
N PHE A 31 -6.77 0.63 3.65
CA PHE A 31 -7.04 0.31 2.25
C PHE A 31 -8.37 -0.43 2.09
N PHE A 32 -8.62 -1.47 2.88
CA PHE A 32 -9.88 -2.22 2.83
C PHE A 32 -11.08 -1.38 3.29
N SER A 33 -10.91 -0.54 4.32
CA SER A 33 -11.94 0.39 4.77
C SER A 33 -12.34 1.37 3.67
N GLN A 34 -11.38 1.90 2.91
CA GLN A 34 -11.66 2.71 1.73
C GLN A 34 -12.36 1.92 0.61
N GLY A 35 -11.96 0.67 0.40
CA GLY A 35 -12.63 -0.23 -0.54
C GLY A 35 -14.10 -0.47 -0.20
N ALA A 36 -14.43 -0.60 1.10
CA ALA A 36 -15.81 -0.73 1.55
C ALA A 36 -16.66 0.51 1.27
N LEU A 37 -16.06 1.71 1.28
CA LEU A 37 -16.74 2.95 0.89
C LEU A 37 -16.98 3.06 -0.62
N ILE A 38 -16.10 2.47 -1.43
CA ILE A 38 -16.27 2.42 -2.89
C ILE A 38 -17.35 1.41 -3.26
N ASN A 39 -17.36 0.23 -2.62
CA ASN A 39 -18.34 -0.83 -2.81
C ASN A 39 -19.49 -0.74 -1.79
N THR A 40 -20.16 0.41 -1.73
CA THR A 40 -21.31 0.62 -0.84
C THR A 40 -22.56 -0.10 -1.35
N LYS A 41 -23.53 -0.34 -0.46
CA LYS A 41 -24.84 -0.94 -0.82
C LYS A 41 -25.56 -0.19 -1.97
N LEU A 42 -25.30 1.11 -2.12
CA LEU A 42 -25.88 1.96 -3.17
C LEU A 42 -25.05 1.97 -4.48
N ARG A 43 -23.79 1.51 -4.47
CA ARG A 43 -22.88 1.46 -5.62
C ARG A 43 -22.22 0.08 -5.75
N ASN A 44 -23.05 -0.96 -5.80
CA ASN A 44 -22.62 -2.37 -5.80
C ASN A 44 -22.50 -3.01 -7.21
N ARG A 45 -22.67 -2.22 -8.29
CA ARG A 45 -22.57 -2.67 -9.70
C ARG A 45 -21.23 -2.33 -10.36
N LEU A 46 -20.14 -2.33 -9.59
CA LEU A 46 -18.80 -2.11 -10.12
C LEU A 46 -18.21 -3.44 -10.61
N ASN A 47 -17.70 -3.45 -11.84
CA ASN A 47 -16.89 -4.56 -12.31
C ASN A 47 -15.59 -4.62 -11.47
N LYS A 48 -15.13 -5.82 -11.13
CA LYS A 48 -13.90 -6.08 -10.37
C LYS A 48 -12.70 -5.28 -10.90
N ILE A 49 -12.50 -5.28 -12.22
CA ILE A 49 -11.36 -4.58 -12.84
C ILE A 49 -11.47 -3.06 -12.61
N THR A 50 -12.66 -2.50 -12.69
CA THR A 50 -12.91 -1.08 -12.45
C THR A 50 -12.71 -0.74 -10.97
N PHE A 51 -13.15 -1.61 -10.05
CA PHE A 51 -12.94 -1.45 -8.63
C PHE A 51 -11.44 -1.45 -8.26
N GLU A 52 -10.67 -2.40 -8.79
CA GLU A 52 -9.22 -2.49 -8.58
C GLU A 52 -8.49 -1.24 -9.10
N LYS A 53 -8.89 -0.71 -10.26
CA LYS A 53 -8.33 0.55 -10.78
C LYS A 53 -8.63 1.73 -9.87
N ILE A 54 -9.87 1.87 -9.41
CA ILE A 54 -10.28 2.98 -8.54
C ILE A 54 -9.52 2.94 -7.21
N ILE A 55 -9.40 1.76 -6.59
CA ILE A 55 -8.75 1.64 -5.29
C ILE A 55 -7.23 1.85 -5.39
N CYS A 56 -6.61 1.40 -6.50
CA CYS A 56 -5.20 1.66 -6.79
C CYS A 56 -4.94 3.17 -6.96
N LEU A 57 -5.77 3.86 -7.75
CA LEU A 57 -5.69 5.31 -7.96
C LEU A 57 -5.94 6.14 -6.68
N LYS A 58 -6.67 5.58 -5.71
CA LYS A 58 -6.92 6.21 -4.40
C LYS A 58 -5.81 5.99 -3.38
N SER A 59 -5.03 4.92 -3.54
CA SER A 59 -3.98 4.50 -2.59
C SER A 59 -2.57 4.96 -2.99
N TRP A 60 -2.37 5.35 -4.24
CA TRP A 60 -1.14 5.96 -4.76
C TRP A 60 -1.15 7.47 -4.55
#